data_AF-A0AAN0NIV3-F1
#
_entry.id   AF-A0AAN0NIV3-F1
#
_cell.length_a   1.000
_cell.length_b   1.000
_cell.length_c   1.000
_cell.angle_alpha   90.00
_cell.angle_beta   90.00
_cell.angle_gamma   90.00
#
_symmetry.space_group_name_H-M   'P 1'
#
loop_
_entity.id
_entity.type
_entity.pdbx_description
1 polymer ?
#
loop_
_entity_poly.entity_id
_entity_poly.type
_entity_poly.pdbx_seq_one_letter_code
_entity_poly.pdbx_strand_id
1 'polypeptide(L)'
;MLKAIGVFWKQGYEGASMKLLTDEMGINSPSLYAEFGDKHALYLEAIERYAQNDACAPLVALETEPDIAKAVRAFLKPQLTIQHIMKVVRAGAF
;
A
#
# COMPACT_ATOMS: atom_id res chain seq x y z
N MET A 1 -4.74 1.90 6.05
CA MET A 1 -4.53 2.27 4.63
C MET A 1 -3.61 1.33 3.87
N LEU A 2 -2.38 1.07 4.33
CA LEU A 2 -1.46 0.18 3.60
C LEU A 2 -1.95 -1.28 3.45
N LYS A 3 -2.79 -1.75 4.37
CA LYS A 3 -3.47 -3.05 4.20
C LYS A 3 -4.54 -3.01 3.10
N ALA A 4 -5.34 -1.94 3.04
CA ALA A 4 -6.36 -1.75 2.01
C ALA A 4 -5.75 -1.67 0.61
N ILE A 5 -4.68 -0.87 0.42
CA ILE A 5 -3.98 -0.79 -0.87
C ILE A 5 -3.38 -2.15 -1.26
N GLY A 6 -2.89 -2.92 -0.29
CA GLY A 6 -2.42 -4.30 -0.51
C GLY A 6 -3.51 -5.23 -1.02
N VAL A 7 -4.75 -5.11 -0.53
CA VAL A 7 -5.91 -5.87 -1.04
C VAL A 7 -6.23 -5.44 -2.46
N PHE A 8 -6.32 -4.14 -2.73
CA PHE A 8 -6.59 -3.61 -4.07
C PHE A 8 -5.52 -4.02 -5.10
N TRP A 9 -4.25 -4.09 -4.72
CA TRP A 9 -3.18 -4.56 -5.60
C TRP A 9 -3.25 -6.06 -5.90
N LYS A 10 -3.65 -6.88 -4.92
CA LYS A 10 -3.73 -8.33 -5.10
C LYS A 10 -4.97 -8.75 -5.89
N GLN A 11 -6.10 -8.13 -5.61
CA GLN A 11 -7.41 -8.55 -6.13
C GLN A 11 -7.95 -7.65 -7.24
N GLY A 12 -7.29 -6.52 -7.51
CA GLY A 12 -7.86 -5.45 -8.32
C GLY A 12 -9.02 -4.74 -7.61
N TYR A 13 -9.48 -3.64 -8.21
CA TYR A 13 -10.59 -2.86 -7.67
C TYR A 13 -11.89 -3.68 -7.59
N GLU A 14 -12.21 -4.46 -8.62
CA GLU A 14 -13.44 -5.25 -8.65
C GLU A 14 -13.40 -6.47 -7.72
N GLY A 15 -12.26 -7.15 -7.62
CA GLY A 15 -12.11 -8.31 -6.74
C GLY A 15 -12.01 -7.98 -5.24
N ALA A 16 -11.70 -6.73 -4.89
CA ALA A 16 -11.63 -6.25 -3.52
C ALA A 16 -13.04 -6.03 -2.93
N SER A 17 -13.67 -7.09 -2.42
CA SER A 17 -14.94 -6.94 -1.71
C SER A 17 -14.79 -6.17 -0.40
N MET A 18 -15.85 -5.47 0.02
CA MET A 18 -15.86 -4.72 1.29
C MET A 18 -15.61 -5.63 2.50
N LYS A 19 -16.07 -6.88 2.46
CA LYS A 19 -15.80 -7.88 3.49
C LYS A 19 -14.31 -8.22 3.57
N LEU A 20 -13.67 -8.48 2.43
CA LEU A 20 -12.24 -8.77 2.40
C LEU A 20 -11.41 -7.58 2.92
N LEU A 21 -11.83 -6.36 2.58
CA LEU A 21 -11.19 -5.14 3.06
C LEU A 21 -11.31 -5.01 4.59
N THR A 22 -12.49 -5.24 5.15
CA THR A 22 -12.69 -5.20 6.62
C THR A 22 -11.88 -6.27 7.34
N ASP A 23 -11.85 -7.50 6.81
CA ASP A 23 -11.14 -8.62 7.38
C ASP A 23 -9.63 -8.35 7.43
N GLU A 24 -9.05 -7.89 6.32
CA GLU A 24 -7.61 -7.56 6.22
C GLU A 24 -7.24 -6.31 7.03
N MET A 25 -8.12 -5.32 7.09
CA MET A 25 -7.90 -4.11 7.88
C MET A 25 -8.07 -4.36 9.39
N GLY A 26 -8.74 -5.45 9.80
CA GLY A 26 -9.02 -5.76 11.20
C GLY A 26 -10.05 -4.82 11.82
N ILE A 27 -10.94 -4.25 11.01
CA ILE A 27 -12.01 -3.35 11.45
C ILE A 27 -13.36 -3.94 11.03
N ASN A 28 -14.42 -3.63 11.77
CA ASN A 28 -15.75 -4.09 11.39
C ASN A 28 -16.33 -3.25 10.24
N SER A 29 -17.30 -3.81 9.51
CA SER A 29 -17.94 -3.12 8.39
C SER A 29 -18.62 -1.81 8.78
N PRO A 30 -19.41 -1.71 9.88
CA PRO A 30 -20.02 -0.44 10.27
C PRO A 30 -19.02 0.71 10.44
N SER A 31 -17.88 0.49 11.10
CA SER A 31 -16.83 1.50 11.27
C SER A 31 -16.20 1.89 9.94
N LEU A 32 -15.93 0.90 9.07
CA LEU A 32 -15.38 1.17 7.74
C LEU A 32 -16.33 2.00 6.89
N TYR A 33 -17.62 1.64 6.86
CA TYR A 33 -18.66 2.40 6.15
C TYR A 33 -18.89 3.78 6.76
N ALA A 34 -18.82 3.94 8.08
CA ALA A 34 -18.96 5.25 8.74
C ALA A 34 -17.81 6.20 8.40
N GLU A 35 -16.59 5.67 8.23
CA GLU A 35 -15.41 6.49 7.99
C GLU A 35 -15.14 6.76 6.51
N PHE A 36 -15.39 5.79 5.63
CA PHE A 36 -15.06 5.89 4.20
C PHE A 36 -16.29 5.93 3.29
N GLY A 37 -17.47 5.58 3.77
CA GLY A 37 -18.70 5.59 2.97
C GLY A 37 -18.81 4.41 2.00
N ASP A 38 -17.88 4.27 1.05
CA ASP A 38 -17.91 3.20 0.05
C ASP A 38 -16.52 2.70 -0.37
N LYS A 39 -16.50 1.66 -1.22
CA LYS A 39 -15.28 1.05 -1.77
C LYS A 39 -14.45 2.06 -2.57
N HIS A 40 -15.11 2.96 -3.29
CA HIS A 40 -14.45 3.91 -4.18
C HIS A 40 -13.71 4.98 -3.38
N ALA A 41 -14.37 5.56 -2.39
CA ALA A 41 -13.78 6.52 -1.47
C ALA A 41 -12.61 5.88 -0.68
N LEU A 42 -12.78 4.66 -0.17
CA LEU A 42 -11.69 3.92 0.47
C LEU A 42 -10.50 3.67 -0.49
N TYR A 43 -10.77 3.36 -1.76
CA TYR A 43 -9.74 3.15 -2.77
C TYR A 43 -8.93 4.42 -3.04
N LEU A 44 -9.60 5.56 -3.24
CA LEU A 44 -8.95 6.85 -3.45
C LEU A 44 -8.10 7.25 -2.25
N GLU A 45 -8.66 7.17 -1.03
CA GLU A 45 -7.96 7.49 0.21
C GLU A 45 -6.73 6.58 0.39
N ALA A 46 -6.86 5.29 0.10
CA ALA A 46 -5.74 4.34 0.21
C ALA A 46 -4.61 4.67 -0.78
N ILE A 47 -4.92 5.09 -2.01
CA ILE A 47 -3.94 5.52 -3.01
C ILE A 47 -3.30 6.84 -2.61
N GLU A 48 -4.09 7.82 -2.20
CA GLU A 48 -3.59 9.13 -1.80
C GLU A 48 -2.63 9.00 -0.61
N ARG A 49 -3.00 8.20 0.39
CA ARG A 49 -2.15 7.92 1.55
C ARG A 49 -0.85 7.21 1.15
N TYR A 50 -0.90 6.29 0.19
CA TYR A 50 0.30 5.65 -0.36
C TYR A 50 1.20 6.66 -1.09
N ALA A 51 0.60 7.53 -1.91
CA ALA A 51 1.33 8.56 -2.64
C ALA A 51 2.03 9.55 -1.70
N GLN A 52 1.34 9.99 -0.66
CA GLN A 52 1.86 10.97 0.29
C GLN A 52 2.97 10.42 1.20
N ASN A 53 2.84 9.17 1.66
CA ASN A 53 3.72 8.62 2.69
C ASN A 53 4.85 7.72 2.15
N ASP A 54 4.56 6.90 1.14
CA ASP A 54 5.50 5.84 0.71
C ASP A 54 6.10 6.11 -0.68
N ALA A 55 5.41 6.83 -1.55
CA ALA A 55 5.93 7.16 -2.89
C ALA A 55 6.91 8.35 -2.88
N CYS A 56 6.76 9.29 -1.94
CA CYS A 56 7.60 10.49 -1.88
C CYS A 56 9.02 10.21 -1.35
N ALA A 57 9.18 9.39 -0.32
CA ALA A 57 10.50 9.19 0.32
C ALA A 57 11.58 8.62 -0.63
N PRO A 58 11.28 7.64 -1.50
CA PRO A 58 12.26 7.18 -2.49
C PRO A 58 12.60 8.24 -3.53
N LEU A 59 11.60 9.00 -4.00
CA LEU A 59 11.79 10.05 -5.01
C LEU A 59 12.69 11.17 -4.48
N VAL A 60 12.47 11.59 -3.23
CA VAL A 60 13.34 12.56 -2.54
C VAL A 60 14.76 12.02 -2.41
N ALA A 61 14.95 10.74 -2.07
CA ALA A 61 16.27 10.13 -1.98
C ALA A 61 17.00 10.06 -3.34
N LEU A 62 16.26 9.98 -4.44
CA LEU A 62 16.80 10.02 -5.79
C LEU A 62 17.26 11.43 -6.18
N GLU A 63 16.48 12.46 -5.84
CA GLU A 63 16.74 13.85 -6.22
C GLU A 63 17.82 14.52 -5.36
N THR A 64 18.02 14.05 -4.12
CA THR A 64 18.94 14.67 -3.15
C THR A 64 20.34 14.07 -3.13
N GLU A 65 20.55 12.89 -3.71
CA GLU A 65 21.85 12.19 -3.70
C GLU A 65 22.64 12.46 -5.00
N PRO A 66 23.80 13.16 -4.93
CA PRO A 66 24.58 13.53 -6.13
C PRO A 66 25.23 12.34 -6.86
N ASP A 67 25.48 11.24 -6.16
CA ASP A 67 26.03 10.02 -6.76
C ASP A 67 24.87 9.17 -7.31
N ILE A 68 24.76 9.07 -8.63
CA ILE A 68 23.66 8.37 -9.29
C ILE A 68 23.56 6.88 -8.89
N ALA A 69 24.67 6.22 -8.59
CA ALA A 69 24.64 4.82 -8.15
C ALA A 69 24.10 4.70 -6.73
N LYS A 70 24.40 5.66 -5.85
CA LYS A 70 23.82 5.73 -4.51
C LYS A 70 22.36 6.14 -4.55
N ALA A 71 22.00 7.11 -5.38
CA ALA A 71 20.65 7.61 -5.56
C ALA A 71 19.70 6.50 -6.03
N VAL A 72 20.10 5.74 -7.06
CA VAL A 72 19.34 4.58 -7.55
C VAL A 72 19.23 3.49 -6.48
N ARG A 73 20.30 3.21 -5.72
CA ARG A 73 20.23 2.23 -4.62
C ARG A 73 19.29 2.70 -3.51
N ALA A 74 19.35 3.97 -3.13
CA ALA A 74 18.51 4.55 -2.08
C ALA A 74 17.04 4.61 -2.50
N PHE A 75 16.76 4.91 -3.77
CA PHE A 75 15.43 4.82 -4.36
C PHE A 75 14.88 3.40 -4.26
N LEU A 76 15.62 2.39 -4.72
CA LEU A 76 15.15 1.01 -4.79
C LEU A 76 15.04 0.29 -3.42
N LYS A 77 15.84 0.68 -2.42
CA LYS A 77 15.96 -0.05 -1.14
C LYS A 77 14.66 -0.07 -0.29
N PRO A 78 13.93 1.04 -0.10
CA PRO A 78 12.62 1.04 0.54
C PRO A 78 11.58 0.20 -0.22
N GLN A 79 11.58 0.29 -1.56
CA GLN A 79 10.60 -0.40 -2.41
C GLN A 79 10.82 -1.92 -2.44
N LEU A 80 12.08 -2.37 -2.39
CA LEU A 80 12.39 -3.80 -2.20
C LEU A 80 11.91 -4.33 -0.84
N THR A 81 11.80 -3.47 0.18
CA THR A 81 11.36 -3.87 1.53
C THR A 81 9.84 -4.04 1.58
N ILE A 82 9.08 -3.19 0.87
CA ILE A 82 7.63 -3.36 0.66
C ILE A 82 7.35 -4.64 -0.15
N GLN A 83 8.17 -4.95 -1.17
CA GLN A 83 8.09 -6.25 -1.85
C GLN A 83 8.48 -7.43 -0.95
N HIS A 84 9.38 -7.25 0.02
CA HIS A 84 9.78 -8.31 0.95
C HIS A 84 8.66 -8.65 1.94
N ILE A 85 7.94 -7.66 2.47
CA ILE A 85 6.73 -7.86 3.28
C ILE A 85 5.64 -8.54 2.44
N MET A 86 5.47 -8.13 1.19
CA MET A 86 4.51 -8.76 0.28
C MET A 86 4.90 -10.20 -0.09
N LYS A 87 6.20 -10.54 -0.20
CA LYS A 87 6.67 -11.92 -0.38
C LYS A 87 6.46 -12.78 0.87
N VAL A 88 6.68 -12.25 2.07
CA VAL A 88 6.41 -12.97 3.33
C VAL A 88 4.91 -13.27 3.48
N VAL A 89 4.04 -12.33 3.10
CA VAL A 89 2.58 -12.57 3.07
C VAL A 89 2.16 -13.52 1.93
N ARG A 90 2.91 -13.55 0.81
CA ARG A 90 2.69 -14.50 -0.30
C ARG A 90 3.22 -15.91 -0.02
N ALA A 91 4.11 -16.06 0.97
CA ALA A 91 4.68 -17.33 1.41
C ALA A 91 3.92 -17.96 2.59
N GLY A 92 2.77 -17.40 2.98
CA GLY A 92 1.80 -18.02 3.90
C GLY A 92 1.07 -19.18 3.22
N ALA A 93 1.80 -20.25 2.94
CA ALA A 93 1.28 -21.60 2.82
C ALA A 93 1.59 -22.33 4.13
N PHE A 94 0.76 -22.06 5.14
CA PHE A 94 0.39 -22.94 6.25
C PHE A 94 -1.03 -22.57 6.69
#